data_AF-A0A9W6GLW1-F1
#
_entry.id   AF-A0A9W6GLW1-F1
#
_cell.length_a   1.000
_cell.length_b   1.000
_cell.length_c   1.000
_cell.angle_alpha   90.00
_cell.angle_beta   90.00
_cell.angle_gamma   90.00
#
_symmetry.space_group_name_H-M   'P 1'
#
loop_
_entity.id
_entity.type
_entity.pdbx_description
1 polymer ?
#
loop_
_entity_poly.entity_id
_entity_poly.type
_entity_poly.pdbx_seq_one_letter_code
_entity_poly.pdbx_strand_id
1 'polypeptide(L)'
;MQAHVQGIVVSEVKEVEFEGKHYYSLIQDGGLAKPKWKISREMFHGLMAENVVPGDKLNLVVNLNYYPKTNGFNFADVAAFKKVK
;
A
#
# COMPACT_ATOMS: atom_id res chain seq x y z
N MET A 1 -7.38 14.19 -2.06
CA MET A 1 -5.99 14.68 -2.22
C MET A 1 -5.09 13.47 -2.37
N GLN A 2 -3.96 13.60 -3.07
CA GLN A 2 -3.00 12.50 -3.24
C GLN A 2 -1.60 12.91 -2.81
N ALA A 3 -0.82 11.95 -2.33
CA ALA A 3 0.60 12.10 -2.07
C ALA A 3 1.39 11.04 -2.85
N HIS A 4 2.66 11.35 -3.12
CA HIS A 4 3.58 10.44 -3.78
C HIS A 4 4.60 9.94 -2.77
N VAL A 5 4.71 8.62 -2.62
CA VAL A 5 5.68 7.96 -1.75
C VAL A 5 6.65 7.21 -2.65
N GLN A 6 7.94 7.53 -2.56
CA GLN A 6 8.93 6.97 -3.48
C GLN A 6 9.83 5.94 -2.80
N GLY A 7 10.22 4.91 -3.55
CA GLY A 7 11.25 3.97 -3.17
C GLY A 7 10.93 3.12 -1.94
N ILE A 8 9.65 2.82 -1.68
CA ILE A 8 9.32 1.88 -0.61
C ILE A 8 9.82 0.48 -1.00
N VAL A 9 10.38 -0.24 -0.04
CA VAL A 9 10.78 -1.64 -0.24
C VAL A 9 9.62 -2.52 0.18
N VAL A 10 9.25 -3.49 -0.65
CA VAL A 10 8.18 -4.43 -0.33
C VAL A 10 8.70 -5.50 0.63
N SER A 11 8.01 -5.72 1.74
CA SER A 11 8.23 -6.89 2.57
C SER A 11 7.26 -8.02 2.22
N GLU A 12 6.01 -7.71 1.92
CA GLU A 12 4.96 -8.70 1.66
C GLU A 12 3.77 -8.03 0.95
N VAL A 13 3.10 -8.75 0.04
CA VAL A 13 1.77 -8.39 -0.45
C VAL A 13 0.80 -9.42 0.13
N LYS A 14 -0.18 -8.96 0.89
CA LYS A 14 -0.98 -9.82 1.77
C LYS A 14 -2.46 -9.68 1.53
N GLU A 15 -3.13 -10.82 1.42
CA GLU A 15 -4.58 -10.98 1.47
C GLU A 15 -4.96 -11.66 2.80
N VAL A 16 -6.00 -11.15 3.46
CA VAL A 16 -6.58 -11.75 4.68
C VAL A 16 -8.09 -11.82 4.52
N GLU A 17 -8.67 -12.99 4.75
CA GLU A 17 -10.12 -13.16 4.86
C GLU A 17 -10.53 -13.07 6.34
N PHE A 18 -11.51 -12.23 6.64
CA PHE A 18 -12.11 -12.11 7.97
C PHE A 18 -13.61 -11.90 7.85
N GLU A 19 -14.40 -12.75 8.51
CA GLU A 19 -15.88 -12.73 8.44
C GLU A 19 -16.42 -12.73 6.99
N GLY A 20 -15.80 -13.51 6.10
CA GLY A 20 -16.18 -13.60 4.67
C GLY A 20 -15.86 -12.34 3.84
N LYS A 21 -15.10 -11.39 4.41
CA LYS A 21 -14.61 -10.21 3.69
C LYS A 21 -13.10 -10.32 3.48
N HIS A 22 -12.66 -9.99 2.27
CA HIS A 22 -11.25 -9.98 1.90
C HIS A 22 -10.64 -8.59 2.12
N TYR A 23 -9.48 -8.57 2.77
CA TYR A 23 -8.70 -7.37 3.05
C TYR A 23 -7.32 -7.51 2.42
N TYR A 24 -6.96 -6.53 1.61
CA TYR A 24 -5.70 -6.52 0.87
C TYR A 24 -4.76 -5.46 1.43
N SER A 25 -3.48 -5.79 1.52
CA SER A 25 -2.46 -4.87 2.01
C SER A 25 -1.11 -5.09 1.37
N LEU A 26 -0.36 -4.00 1.24
CA LEU A 26 1.05 -3.99 0.89
C LEU A 26 1.83 -3.65 2.17
N ILE A 27 2.75 -4.52 2.56
CA ILE A 27 3.61 -4.31 3.73
C ILE A 27 4.95 -3.78 3.23
N GLN A 28 5.31 -2.59 3.70
CA GLN A 28 6.62 -2.02 3.46
C GLN A 28 7.64 -2.60 4.44
N ASP A 29 8.84 -2.86 3.95
CA ASP A 29 10.01 -3.08 4.79
C ASP A 29 10.52 -1.72 5.30
N GLY A 30 10.49 -1.55 6.61
CA GLY A 30 11.03 -0.41 7.34
C GLY A 30 11.97 -0.85 8.47
N GLY A 31 12.50 -2.07 8.41
CA GLY A 31 13.30 -2.67 9.48
C GLY A 31 12.43 -3.10 10.67
N LEU A 32 12.57 -2.42 11.82
CA LEU A 32 11.83 -2.75 13.05
C LEU A 32 10.33 -2.43 12.94
N ALA A 33 9.97 -1.44 12.12
CA ALA A 33 8.59 -1.15 11.79
C ALA A 33 8.24 -1.77 10.43
N LYS A 34 7.05 -2.37 10.32
CA LYS A 34 6.49 -2.87 9.06
C LYS A 34 5.22 -2.09 8.72
N PRO A 35 5.33 -0.88 8.14
CA PRO A 35 4.17 -0.07 7.78
C PRO A 35 3.25 -0.85 6.84
N LYS A 36 1.96 -0.88 7.17
CA LYS A 36 0.93 -1.55 6.38
C LYS A 36 0.16 -0.53 5.56
N TRP A 37 0.16 -0.71 4.25
CA TRP A 37 -0.60 0.09 3.30
C TRP A 37 -1.87 -0.67 2.90
N LYS A 38 -3.04 -0.03 3.06
CA LYS A 38 -4.30 -0.59 2.58
C LYS A 38 -4.35 -0.45 1.05
N ILE A 39 -4.71 -1.52 0.37
CA ILE A 39 -4.84 -1.53 -1.10
C ILE A 39 -6.20 -2.10 -1.51
N SER A 40 -6.67 -1.76 -2.71
CA SER A 40 -7.88 -2.38 -3.27
C SER A 40 -7.61 -3.79 -3.79
N ARG A 41 -8.67 -4.52 -4.15
CA ARG A 41 -8.55 -5.84 -4.78
C ARG A 41 -7.84 -5.72 -6.13
N GLU A 42 -8.21 -4.73 -6.93
CA GLU A 42 -7.62 -4.45 -8.24
C GLU A 42 -6.12 -4.17 -8.10
N MET A 43 -5.74 -3.38 -7.08
CA MET A 43 -4.35 -3.08 -6.76
C MET A 43 -3.57 -4.33 -6.39
N PHE A 44 -4.15 -5.21 -5.56
CA PHE A 44 -3.54 -6.49 -5.20
C PHE A 44 -3.28 -7.36 -6.43
N HIS A 45 -4.27 -7.54 -7.30
CA HIS A 45 -4.10 -8.32 -8.53
C HIS A 45 -3.08 -7.67 -9.47
N GLY A 46 -3.02 -6.33 -9.54
CA GLY A 46 -2.01 -5.60 -10.28
C GLY A 46 -0.58 -5.87 -9.77
N LEU A 47 -0.37 -5.83 -8.45
CA LEU A 47 0.91 -6.15 -7.83
C LEU A 47 1.33 -7.61 -8.11
N MET A 48 0.39 -8.55 -8.05
CA MET A 48 0.64 -9.96 -8.36
C MET A 48 0.97 -10.17 -9.84
N ALA A 49 0.27 -9.49 -10.75
CA ALA A 49 0.52 -9.57 -12.20
C ALA A 49 1.89 -8.99 -12.59
N GLU A 50 2.35 -7.95 -11.89
CA GLU A 50 3.70 -7.37 -12.03
C GLU A 50 4.79 -8.20 -11.31
N ASN A 51 4.42 -9.36 -10.76
CA ASN A 51 5.27 -10.25 -9.99
C ASN A 51 6.06 -9.49 -8.91
N VAL A 52 5.34 -8.68 -8.12
CA VAL A 52 5.92 -7.94 -7.01
C VAL A 52 6.24 -8.92 -5.88
N VAL A 53 7.51 -8.99 -5.50
CA VAL A 53 8.05 -9.89 -4.49
C VAL A 53 8.77 -9.11 -3.39
N PRO A 54 9.00 -9.73 -2.21
CA PRO A 54 9.80 -9.10 -1.17
C PRO A 54 11.17 -8.63 -1.68
N GLY A 55 11.57 -7.42 -1.31
CA GLY A 55 12.79 -6.74 -1.78
C GLY A 55 12.58 -5.80 -2.97
N ASP A 56 11.46 -5.92 -3.69
CA ASP A 56 11.15 -4.99 -4.78
C ASP A 56 10.96 -3.56 -4.27
N LYS A 57 11.30 -2.58 -5.10
CA LYS A 57 11.08 -1.16 -4.83
C LYS A 57 9.87 -0.65 -5.58
N LEU A 58 8.97 0.04 -4.90
CA LEU A 58 7.79 0.67 -5.50
C LEU A 58 7.75 2.18 -5.25
N ASN A 59 7.26 2.91 -6.23
CA ASN A 59 6.71 4.25 -6.05
C ASN A 59 5.20 4.14 -5.96
N LEU A 60 4.60 4.74 -4.94
CA LEU A 60 3.16 4.73 -4.70
C LEU A 60 2.56 6.11 -4.90
N VAL A 61 1.31 6.13 -5.38
CA VAL A 61 0.39 7.25 -5.24
C VAL A 61 -0.63 6.84 -4.19
N VAL A 62 -0.79 7.63 -3.13
CA VAL A 62 -1.68 7.33 -2.01
C VAL A 62 -2.78 8.37 -1.89
N ASN A 63 -4.00 7.90 -1.67
CA ASN A 63 -5.15 8.76 -1.37
C ASN A 63 -5.05 9.23 0.09
N LEU A 64 -5.31 10.52 0.29
CA LEU A 64 -5.33 11.16 1.60
C LEU A 64 -6.75 11.61 1.95
N ASN A 65 -7.19 11.25 3.16
CA ASN A 65 -8.42 11.74 3.74
C ASN A 65 -8.10 12.88 4.69
N TYR A 66 -8.77 14.02 4.49
CA TYR A 66 -8.75 15.11 5.46
C TYR A 66 -9.50 14.67 6.72
N TYR A 67 -8.86 14.87 7.87
CA TYR A 67 -9.43 14.55 9.18
C TYR A 67 -9.66 15.86 9.95
N PRO A 68 -10.90 16.40 9.93
CA PRO A 68 -11.18 17.73 10.46
C PRO A 68 -10.86 17.88 11.95
N LYS A 69 -11.02 16.79 12.72
CA LYS A 69 -10.81 16.81 14.18
C LYS A 69 -9.38 17.13 14.60
N THR A 70 -8.40 16.81 13.77
CA THR A 70 -6.98 17.07 14.05
C THR A 70 -6.38 18.11 13.09
N ASN A 71 -7.22 18.72 12.23
CA ASN A 71 -6.78 19.58 11.14
C ASN A 71 -5.61 18.96 10.33
N GLY A 72 -5.71 17.65 10.08
CA GLY A 72 -4.61 16.86 9.51
C GLY A 72 -5.09 15.94 8.39
N PHE A 73 -4.16 15.19 7.80
CA PHE A 73 -4.44 14.20 6.76
C PHE A 73 -3.99 12.83 7.20
N ASN A 74 -4.79 11.81 6.89
CA ASN A 74 -4.45 10.41 7.10
C ASN A 74 -4.39 9.68 5.75
N PHE A 75 -3.52 8.68 5.66
CA PHE A 75 -3.50 7.77 4.52
C PHE A 75 -4.77 6.92 4.48
N ALA A 76 -5.45 6.94 3.34
CA ALA A 76 -6.67 6.18 3.12
C ALA A 76 -6.35 4.81 2.50
N ASP A 77 -5.73 4.84 1.32
CA ASP A 77 -5.43 3.67 0.49
C ASP A 77 -4.41 4.03 -0.62
N VAL A 78 -3.79 3.01 -1.21
CA VAL A 78 -2.92 3.16 -2.39
C VAL A 78 -3.77 3.26 -3.66
N ALA A 79 -3.65 4.37 -4.37
CA ALA A 79 -4.36 4.66 -5.61
C ALA A 79 -3.65 4.08 -6.84
N ALA A 80 -2.31 4.10 -6.85
CA ALA A 80 -1.50 3.59 -7.93
C ALA A 80 -0.11 3.16 -7.43
N PHE A 81 0.55 2.29 -8.19
CA PHE A 81 1.93 1.90 -7.95
C PHE A 81 2.73 1.89 -9.26
N LYS A 82 4.05 1.96 -9.11
CA LYS A 82 5.00 1.70 -10.18
C LYS A 82 6.19 0.96 -9.59
N LYS A 83 6.50 -0.22 -10.13
CA LYS A 83 7.72 -0.96 -9.79
C LYS A 83 8.94 -0.23 -10.34
N VAL A 84 9.94 -0.07 -9.49
CA VAL A 84 11.24 0.52 -9.84
C VAL A 84 12.14 -0.64 -10.27
N LYS A 85 12.68 -0.57 -11.49
CA LYS A 85 13.62 -1.55 -12.02
C LYS A 85 15.00 -1.39 -11.38
#